data_AF-A0A2G8KBY7-F1
#
_entry.id   AF-A0A2G8KBY7-F1
#
_cell.length_a   1.000
_cell.length_b   1.000
_cell.length_c   1.000
_cell.angle_alpha   90.00
_cell.angle_beta   90.00
_cell.angle_gamma   90.00
#
_symmetry.space_group_name_H-M   'P 1'
#
loop_
_entity.id
_entity.type
_entity.pdbx_description
1 polymer ?
#
loop_
_entity_poly.entity_id
_entity_poly.type
_entity_poly.pdbx_seq_one_letter_code
_entity_poly.pdbx_strand_id
1 'polypeptide(L)'
;MSEGAQDVFPKFKGKNPDELKKSIGVRSHGLRVLAALNSVVENLDDIECLVDMLQHIAHSHHPRGTSRKHFEVNVIHIKGAGWGGEKEVHAPSKTMGIFRSGRNRVTETFSFFAFHKDLGGVVIATFEEALGKKFTDDAKNAWAKAYGVILGVIKSEYENIEGNANEEKAEDAELAKEEAQTNGEVAKEAEAQKEGTEE
;
A
#
# COMPACT_ATOMS: atom_id res chain seq x y z
N MET A 1 9.23 -4.03 -13.85
CA MET A 1 7.87 -4.33 -14.35
C MET A 1 6.92 -3.53 -13.48
N SER A 2 6.06 -2.67 -14.02
CA SER A 2 5.06 -2.01 -13.18
C SER A 2 4.02 -3.06 -12.79
N GLU A 3 4.04 -3.51 -11.54
CA GLU A 3 3.01 -4.39 -10.96
C GLU A 3 1.66 -3.68 -11.11
N GLY A 4 0.74 -4.30 -11.85
CA GLY A 4 -0.61 -3.76 -12.02
C GLY A 4 -1.45 -4.17 -10.82
N ALA A 5 -2.39 -3.33 -10.38
CA ALA A 5 -3.29 -3.67 -9.27
C ALA A 5 -4.07 -4.99 -9.46
N GLN A 6 -4.15 -5.53 -10.68
CA GLN A 6 -4.74 -6.85 -10.97
C GLN A 6 -3.85 -8.03 -10.55
N ASP A 7 -2.55 -7.84 -10.33
CA ASP A 7 -1.61 -8.93 -10.06
C ASP A 7 -1.91 -9.64 -8.73
N VAL A 8 -2.45 -8.92 -7.75
CA VAL A 8 -2.93 -9.49 -6.46
C VAL A 8 -4.34 -10.09 -6.56
N PHE A 9 -4.96 -10.04 -7.74
CA PHE A 9 -6.26 -10.66 -8.01
C PHE A 9 -6.16 -11.68 -9.15
N PRO A 10 -5.76 -12.95 -8.88
CA PRO A 10 -5.59 -13.96 -9.92
C PRO A 10 -6.80 -14.15 -10.83
N LYS A 11 -8.02 -13.99 -10.31
CA LYS A 11 -9.28 -14.11 -11.07
C LYS A 11 -9.53 -12.96 -12.05
N PHE A 12 -8.81 -11.86 -11.93
CA PHE A 12 -9.00 -10.64 -12.72
C PHE A 12 -7.83 -10.32 -13.63
N LYS A 13 -6.67 -10.95 -13.40
CA LYS A 13 -5.46 -10.77 -14.19
C LYS A 13 -5.71 -10.96 -15.69
N GLY A 14 -5.34 -9.95 -16.47
CA GLY A 14 -5.42 -9.97 -17.94
C GLY A 14 -6.81 -9.67 -18.50
N LYS A 15 -7.82 -9.42 -17.66
CA LYS A 15 -9.15 -9.00 -18.13
C LYS A 15 -9.15 -7.53 -18.53
N ASN A 16 -9.86 -7.21 -19.59
CA ASN A 16 -10.03 -5.84 -20.04
C ASN A 16 -11.10 -5.10 -19.19
N PRO A 17 -11.20 -3.76 -19.29
CA PRO A 17 -12.14 -2.98 -18.48
C PRO A 17 -13.61 -3.40 -18.60
N ASP A 18 -14.07 -3.81 -19.79
CA ASP A 18 -15.48 -4.17 -20.02
C ASP A 18 -15.82 -5.56 -19.47
N GLU A 19 -14.86 -6.47 -19.42
CA GLU A 19 -14.98 -7.74 -18.71
C GLU A 19 -15.00 -7.55 -17.19
N LEU A 20 -14.17 -6.64 -16.68
CA LEU A 20 -14.10 -6.34 -15.24
C LEU A 20 -15.40 -5.72 -14.72
N LYS A 21 -16.00 -4.79 -15.47
CA LYS A 21 -17.29 -4.17 -15.11
C LYS A 21 -18.42 -5.20 -14.92
N LYS A 22 -18.39 -6.30 -15.70
CA LYS A 22 -19.38 -7.38 -15.62
C LYS A 22 -19.09 -8.40 -14.52
N SER A 23 -17.91 -8.35 -13.90
CA SER A 23 -17.48 -9.30 -12.88
C SER A 23 -18.21 -9.08 -11.56
N ILE A 24 -18.98 -10.09 -11.12
CA ILE A 24 -19.56 -10.13 -9.78
C ILE A 24 -18.46 -10.06 -8.70
N GLY A 25 -17.28 -10.65 -8.97
CA GLY A 25 -16.15 -10.62 -8.06
C GLY A 25 -15.61 -9.20 -7.83
N VAL A 26 -15.45 -8.42 -8.90
CA VAL A 26 -15.01 -7.01 -8.82
C VAL A 26 -16.04 -6.19 -8.07
N ARG A 27 -17.34 -6.35 -8.42
CA ARG A 27 -18.44 -5.66 -7.72
C ARG A 27 -18.47 -5.97 -6.23
N SER A 28 -18.33 -7.25 -5.86
CA SER A 28 -18.38 -7.69 -4.46
C SER A 28 -17.14 -7.25 -3.68
N HIS A 29 -15.98 -7.13 -4.33
CA HIS A 29 -14.80 -6.55 -3.70
C HIS A 29 -14.95 -5.03 -3.54
N GLY A 30 -15.40 -4.32 -4.57
CA GLY A 30 -15.68 -2.88 -4.50
C GLY A 30 -16.68 -2.53 -3.40
N LEU A 31 -17.75 -3.31 -3.22
CA LEU A 31 -18.68 -3.13 -2.11
C LEU A 31 -17.99 -3.28 -0.74
N ARG A 32 -17.12 -4.28 -0.57
CA ARG A 32 -16.34 -4.47 0.67
C ARG A 32 -15.39 -3.31 0.94
N VAL A 33 -14.78 -2.74 -0.10
CA VAL A 33 -13.92 -1.55 0.02
C VAL A 33 -14.73 -0.34 0.50
N LEU A 34 -15.89 -0.07 -0.11
CA LEU A 34 -16.74 1.05 0.32
C LEU A 34 -17.30 0.86 1.73
N ALA A 35 -17.64 -0.37 2.12
CA ALA A 35 -18.07 -0.68 3.49
C ALA A 35 -16.94 -0.46 4.51
N ALA A 36 -15.71 -0.82 4.18
CA ALA A 36 -14.55 -0.55 5.03
C ALA A 36 -14.29 0.97 5.16
N LEU A 37 -14.40 1.73 4.06
CA LEU A 37 -14.30 3.19 4.12
C LEU A 37 -15.41 3.83 4.96
N ASN A 38 -16.64 3.30 4.89
CA ASN A 38 -17.72 3.73 5.76
C ASN A 38 -17.37 3.49 7.24
N SER A 39 -16.83 2.31 7.56
CA SER A 39 -16.41 1.98 8.93
C SER A 39 -15.31 2.93 9.42
N VAL A 40 -14.37 3.34 8.56
CA VAL A 40 -13.37 4.35 8.93
C VAL A 40 -14.03 5.69 9.29
N VAL A 41 -14.99 6.15 8.48
CA VAL A 41 -15.71 7.41 8.74
C VAL A 41 -16.51 7.34 10.05
N GLU A 42 -17.14 6.20 10.33
CA GLU A 42 -17.93 5.97 11.54
C GLU A 42 -17.10 5.91 12.83
N ASN A 43 -15.79 5.66 12.73
CA ASN A 43 -14.89 5.54 13.89
C ASN A 43 -13.83 6.65 13.94
N LEU A 44 -14.05 7.80 13.29
CA LEU A 44 -13.09 8.91 13.32
C LEU A 44 -12.89 9.53 14.72
N ASP A 45 -13.84 9.33 15.64
CA ASP A 45 -13.81 9.78 17.03
C ASP A 45 -13.28 8.72 18.02
N ASP A 46 -13.19 7.45 17.59
CA ASP A 46 -12.57 6.36 18.36
C ASP A 46 -11.26 5.90 17.69
N ILE A 47 -10.18 6.60 18.03
CA ILE A 47 -8.87 6.41 17.41
C ILE A 47 -8.30 5.02 17.69
N GLU A 48 -8.51 4.47 18.89
CA GLU A 48 -8.00 3.14 19.27
C GLU A 48 -8.70 2.06 18.43
N CYS A 49 -10.03 2.12 18.32
CA CYS A 49 -10.79 1.22 17.46
C CYS A 49 -10.39 1.37 15.98
N LEU A 50 -10.22 2.61 15.51
CA LEU A 50 -9.81 2.88 14.13
C LEU A 50 -8.43 2.27 13.82
N VAL A 51 -7.45 2.42 14.71
CA VAL A 51 -6.10 1.85 14.50
C VAL A 51 -6.16 0.32 14.46
N ASP A 52 -6.83 -0.32 15.41
CA ASP A 52 -6.96 -1.79 15.45
C ASP A 52 -7.62 -2.33 14.17
N MET A 53 -8.71 -1.70 13.72
CA MET A 53 -9.39 -2.07 12.48
C MET A 53 -8.47 -1.93 11.25
N LEU A 54 -7.68 -0.85 11.16
CA LEU A 54 -6.75 -0.63 10.06
C LEU A 54 -5.59 -1.63 10.08
N GLN A 55 -5.08 -2.00 11.26
CA GLN A 55 -4.10 -3.07 11.41
C GLN A 55 -4.67 -4.41 10.97
N HIS A 56 -5.92 -4.72 11.33
CA HIS A 56 -6.61 -5.92 10.85
C HIS A 56 -6.73 -5.97 9.32
N ILE A 57 -6.90 -4.82 8.65
CA ILE A 57 -6.87 -4.75 7.19
C ILE A 57 -5.49 -5.19 6.68
N ALA A 58 -4.38 -4.71 7.25
CA ALA A 58 -3.04 -5.15 6.87
C ALA A 58 -2.86 -6.67 7.04
N HIS A 59 -3.16 -7.22 8.22
CA HIS A 59 -3.05 -8.65 8.50
C HIS A 59 -3.91 -9.52 7.58
N SER A 60 -5.11 -9.06 7.24
CA SER A 60 -5.98 -9.83 6.35
C SER A 60 -5.48 -9.79 4.90
N HIS A 61 -4.86 -8.69 4.47
CA HIS A 61 -4.41 -8.51 3.09
C HIS A 61 -3.03 -9.13 2.83
N HIS A 62 -2.12 -9.12 3.80
CA HIS A 62 -0.76 -9.63 3.63
C HIS A 62 -0.69 -11.07 3.07
N PRO A 63 -1.47 -12.05 3.59
CA PRO A 63 -1.48 -13.42 3.03
C PRO A 63 -1.99 -13.53 1.58
N ARG A 64 -2.62 -12.47 1.05
CA ARG A 64 -3.19 -12.43 -0.31
C ARG A 64 -2.20 -11.86 -1.34
N GLY A 65 -0.95 -11.63 -0.93
CA GLY A 65 0.13 -11.19 -1.81
C GLY A 65 0.23 -9.67 -2.00
N THR A 66 -0.54 -8.89 -1.25
CA THR A 66 -0.27 -7.45 -1.12
C THR A 66 0.92 -7.24 -0.20
N SER A 67 1.65 -6.15 -0.45
CA SER A 67 2.87 -5.79 0.26
C SER A 67 2.84 -4.30 0.56
N ARG A 68 3.77 -3.83 1.39
CA ARG A 68 3.98 -2.40 1.67
C ARG A 68 3.98 -1.52 0.42
N LYS A 69 4.55 -2.02 -0.70
CA LYS A 69 4.65 -1.29 -1.98
C LYS A 69 3.29 -0.96 -2.60
N HIS A 70 2.26 -1.76 -2.33
CA HIS A 70 0.90 -1.54 -2.82
C HIS A 70 0.20 -0.37 -2.12
N PHE A 71 0.71 0.04 -0.96
CA PHE A 71 0.21 1.15 -0.16
C PHE A 71 1.20 2.33 -0.13
N GLU A 72 2.19 2.35 -1.03
CA GLU A 72 3.11 3.47 -1.13
C GLU A 72 2.35 4.74 -1.53
N VAL A 73 2.34 5.69 -0.60
CA VAL A 73 1.73 7.00 -0.75
C VAL A 73 2.54 7.79 -1.76
N ASN A 74 2.06 7.94 -2.99
CA ASN A 74 2.39 9.14 -3.75
C ASN A 74 1.58 10.24 -3.09
N VAL A 75 2.22 11.09 -2.28
CA VAL A 75 1.55 12.21 -1.58
C VAL A 75 0.60 12.86 -2.56
N ILE A 76 -0.70 12.76 -2.29
CA ILE A 76 -1.74 13.38 -3.10
C ILE A 76 -1.48 14.88 -2.97
N HIS A 77 -0.70 15.42 -3.90
CA HIS A 77 -0.39 16.84 -3.97
C HIS A 77 -1.65 17.54 -4.45
N ILE A 78 -2.57 17.80 -3.53
CA ILE A 78 -3.62 18.79 -3.76
C ILE A 78 -2.95 20.14 -3.65
N LYS A 79 -2.80 20.84 -4.78
CA LYS A 79 -2.25 22.20 -4.83
C LYS A 79 -2.97 23.07 -3.78
N GLY A 80 -2.23 23.55 -2.79
CA GLY A 80 -2.74 24.46 -1.75
C GLY A 80 -2.86 23.88 -0.35
N ALA A 81 -2.70 22.57 -0.15
CA ALA A 81 -2.61 21.98 1.19
C ALA A 81 -1.19 22.16 1.73
N GLY A 82 -0.92 23.27 2.43
CA GLY A 82 0.34 23.52 3.13
C GLY A 82 0.63 22.43 4.15
N TRP A 83 1.42 21.43 3.75
CA TRP A 83 2.10 20.51 4.65
C TRP A 83 3.53 21.02 4.80
N GLY A 84 3.86 21.52 6.00
CA GLY A 84 5.18 22.03 6.33
C GLY A 84 6.22 20.91 6.28
N GLY A 85 7.03 20.92 5.22
CA GLY A 85 8.06 19.92 4.97
C GLY A 85 8.59 20.00 3.55
N GLU A 86 8.93 21.21 3.08
CA GLU A 86 9.60 21.41 1.80
C GLU A 86 10.99 20.76 1.84
N LYS A 87 11.15 19.68 1.06
CA LYS A 87 12.41 19.46 0.34
C LYS A 87 12.11 19.70 -1.13
N GLU A 88 12.27 20.94 -1.55
CA GLU A 88 12.30 21.32 -2.96
C GLU A 88 13.36 20.50 -3.69
N VAL A 89 12.93 19.62 -4.59
CA VAL A 89 13.82 19.07 -5.60
C VAL A 89 13.82 20.07 -6.76
N HIS A 90 14.86 20.88 -6.84
CA HIS A 90 15.06 21.90 -7.87
C HIS A 90 14.91 21.32 -9.28
N ALA A 91 13.93 21.80 -10.04
CA ALA A 91 13.89 21.65 -11.50
C ALA A 91 14.59 22.86 -12.14
N PRO A 92 15.45 22.66 -13.16
CA PRO A 92 16.21 23.76 -13.75
C PRO A 92 15.28 24.72 -14.52
N SER A 93 15.31 25.98 -14.10
CA SER A 93 14.66 27.13 -14.72
C SER A 93 15.25 27.44 -16.11
N LYS A 94 14.39 27.55 -17.13
CA LYS A 94 14.56 28.50 -18.24
C LYS A 94 13.20 29.02 -18.75
N THR A 95 12.86 30.22 -18.28
CA THR A 95 12.45 31.42 -19.04
C THR A 95 11.25 31.36 -20.01
N MET A 96 10.13 31.94 -19.53
CA MET A 96 9.30 33.04 -20.09
C MET A 96 8.74 32.96 -21.53
N GLY A 97 7.40 33.00 -21.61
CA GLY A 97 6.63 33.43 -22.78
C GLY A 97 5.19 33.77 -22.39
N ILE A 98 4.85 35.07 -22.40
CA ILE A 98 3.52 35.63 -22.09
C ILE A 98 2.56 35.39 -23.26
N PHE A 99 1.35 34.84 -23.02
CA PHE A 99 0.20 35.06 -23.92
C PHE A 99 -1.16 34.98 -23.20
N ARG A 100 -2.04 35.93 -23.51
CA ARG A 100 -3.39 36.16 -22.95
C ARG A 100 -4.46 35.33 -23.68
N SER A 101 -5.49 34.95 -22.89
CA SER A 101 -6.92 34.86 -23.24
C SER A 101 -7.41 33.83 -24.26
N GLY A 102 -8.38 33.00 -23.85
CA GLY A 102 -9.36 32.39 -24.76
C GLY A 102 -9.89 31.03 -24.31
N ARG A 103 -11.22 30.92 -24.19
CA ARG A 103 -12.00 29.69 -24.00
C ARG A 103 -11.47 28.49 -24.81
N ASN A 104 -11.40 27.31 -24.20
CA ASN A 104 -12.26 26.18 -24.60
C ASN A 104 -12.14 24.98 -23.64
N ARG A 105 -13.26 24.76 -22.96
CA ARG A 105 -13.68 23.54 -22.28
C ARG A 105 -14.00 22.51 -23.36
N VAL A 106 -13.14 21.53 -23.64
CA VAL A 106 -13.43 20.09 -23.92
C VAL A 106 -12.10 19.33 -24.12
N THR A 107 -11.32 19.07 -23.06
CA THR A 107 -10.25 18.04 -23.10
C THR A 107 -10.08 17.27 -21.78
N GLU A 108 -10.91 17.53 -20.75
CA GLU A 108 -10.75 16.94 -19.42
C GLU A 108 -11.16 15.46 -19.30
N THR A 109 -11.74 14.85 -20.34
CA THR A 109 -12.17 13.45 -20.27
C THR A 109 -11.06 12.43 -20.51
N PHE A 110 -9.91 12.84 -21.05
CA PHE A 110 -8.79 11.91 -21.34
C PHE A 110 -7.72 11.84 -20.24
N SER A 111 -7.73 12.77 -19.26
CA SER A 111 -6.82 12.72 -18.09
C SER A 111 -7.37 11.93 -16.89
N PHE A 112 -8.67 11.62 -16.89
CA PHE A 112 -9.34 10.91 -15.79
C PHE A 112 -8.77 9.49 -15.56
N PHE A 113 -8.27 8.83 -16.60
CA PHE A 113 -7.70 7.49 -16.52
C PHE A 113 -6.18 7.42 -16.28
N ALA A 114 -5.47 8.55 -16.38
CA ALA A 114 -4.00 8.58 -16.31
C ALA A 114 -3.45 8.97 -14.92
N PHE A 115 -4.29 9.55 -14.05
CA PHE A 115 -3.84 10.17 -12.81
C PHE A 115 -3.96 9.31 -11.55
N HIS A 116 -4.75 8.23 -11.57
CA HIS A 116 -4.99 7.42 -10.37
C HIS A 116 -4.22 6.10 -10.42
N LYS A 117 -2.94 6.17 -10.00
CA LYS A 117 -2.09 4.98 -9.86
C LYS A 117 -2.41 4.17 -8.60
N ASP A 118 -3.18 4.74 -7.68
CA ASP A 118 -3.55 4.14 -6.39
C ASP A 118 -5.06 4.26 -6.10
N LEU A 119 -5.55 3.45 -5.16
CA LEU A 119 -6.96 3.37 -4.79
C LEU A 119 -7.50 4.69 -4.21
N GLY A 120 -6.68 5.46 -3.50
CA GLY A 120 -7.10 6.73 -2.88
C GLY A 120 -7.47 7.78 -3.91
N GLY A 121 -6.62 7.90 -4.93
CA GLY A 121 -6.92 8.74 -6.08
C GLY A 121 -8.25 8.39 -6.74
N VAL A 122 -8.49 7.09 -6.99
CA VAL A 122 -9.75 6.62 -7.61
C VAL A 122 -10.97 6.97 -6.76
N VAL A 123 -10.89 6.81 -5.44
CA VAL A 123 -12.00 7.14 -4.52
C VAL A 123 -12.31 8.63 -4.57
N ILE A 124 -11.29 9.50 -4.46
CA ILE A 124 -11.48 10.96 -4.50
C ILE A 124 -12.10 11.40 -5.83
N ALA A 125 -11.61 10.88 -6.95
CA ALA A 125 -12.15 11.21 -8.27
C ALA A 125 -13.60 10.72 -8.46
N THR A 126 -13.92 9.54 -7.92
CA THR A 126 -15.29 9.02 -7.92
C THR A 126 -16.23 9.93 -7.15
N PHE A 127 -15.79 10.45 -5.99
CA PHE A 127 -16.58 11.41 -5.22
C PHE A 127 -16.71 12.77 -5.92
N GLU A 128 -15.65 13.25 -6.57
CA GLU A 128 -15.70 14.46 -7.38
C GLU A 128 -16.70 14.36 -8.54
N GLU A 129 -16.71 13.24 -9.25
CA GLU A 129 -17.68 12.98 -10.32
C GLU A 129 -19.11 12.91 -9.77
N ALA A 130 -19.32 12.18 -8.67
CA ALA A 130 -20.65 11.94 -8.10
C ALA A 130 -21.27 13.17 -7.42
N LEU A 131 -20.46 13.95 -6.70
CA LEU A 131 -20.92 15.08 -5.88
C LEU A 131 -20.77 16.42 -6.60
N GLY A 132 -19.91 16.51 -7.62
CA GLY A 132 -19.61 17.72 -8.37
C GLY A 132 -19.28 18.89 -7.44
N LYS A 133 -20.00 20.00 -7.61
CA LYS A 133 -19.79 21.24 -6.83
C LYS A 133 -20.02 21.09 -5.32
N LYS A 134 -20.69 20.03 -4.85
CA LYS A 134 -20.90 19.79 -3.41
C LYS A 134 -19.64 19.24 -2.73
N PHE A 135 -18.72 18.65 -3.50
CA PHE A 135 -17.42 18.22 -2.98
C PHE A 135 -16.45 19.37 -3.03
N THR A 136 -16.56 20.23 -2.02
CA THR A 136 -15.75 21.44 -1.88
C THR A 136 -14.26 21.10 -1.74
N ASP A 137 -13.40 22.10 -1.98
CA ASP A 137 -11.95 21.92 -1.80
C ASP A 137 -11.59 21.51 -0.37
N ASP A 138 -12.32 22.03 0.63
CA ASP A 138 -12.16 21.62 2.03
C ASP A 138 -12.50 20.14 2.24
N ALA A 139 -13.59 19.65 1.63
CA ALA A 139 -13.97 18.25 1.71
C ALA A 139 -12.94 17.36 1.00
N LYS A 140 -12.45 17.75 -0.17
CA LYS A 140 -11.37 17.05 -0.89
C LYS A 140 -10.12 16.95 -0.05
N ASN A 141 -9.72 18.04 0.59
CA ASN A 141 -8.55 18.10 1.47
C ASN A 141 -8.74 17.22 2.72
N ALA A 142 -9.94 17.22 3.33
CA ALA A 142 -10.25 16.37 4.47
C ALA A 142 -10.17 14.88 4.10
N TRP A 143 -10.73 14.48 2.95
CA TRP A 143 -10.65 13.11 2.45
C TRP A 143 -9.22 12.69 2.11
N ALA A 144 -8.41 13.56 1.51
CA ALA A 144 -7.00 13.28 1.27
C ALA A 144 -6.22 13.05 2.57
N LYS A 145 -6.50 13.84 3.62
CA LYS A 145 -5.91 13.64 4.96
C LYS A 145 -6.35 12.32 5.57
N ALA A 146 -7.65 12.03 5.58
CA ALA A 146 -8.19 10.78 6.12
C ALA A 146 -7.58 9.56 5.41
N TYR A 147 -7.50 9.60 4.08
CA TYR A 147 -6.87 8.53 3.31
C TYR A 147 -5.36 8.40 3.58
N GLY A 148 -4.68 9.53 3.78
CA GLY A 148 -3.27 9.53 4.21
C GLY A 148 -3.05 8.83 5.55
N VAL A 149 -3.95 9.03 6.52
CA VAL A 149 -3.91 8.32 7.82
C VAL A 149 -4.14 6.81 7.63
N ILE A 150 -5.17 6.43 6.86
CA ILE A 150 -5.47 5.02 6.53
C ILE A 150 -4.22 4.33 5.96
N LEU A 151 -3.61 4.92 4.93
CA LEU A 151 -2.42 4.36 4.31
C LEU A 151 -1.23 4.34 5.26
N GLY A 152 -1.06 5.38 6.10
CA GLY A 152 0.02 5.46 7.08
C GLY A 152 -0.02 4.30 8.07
N VAL A 153 -1.18 4.06 8.70
CA VAL A 153 -1.35 2.96 9.67
C VAL A 153 -1.16 1.60 9.01
N ILE A 154 -1.81 1.36 7.86
CA ILE A 154 -1.68 0.09 7.13
C ILE A 154 -0.21 -0.15 6.76
N LYS A 155 0.48 0.86 6.23
CA LYS A 155 1.88 0.74 5.82
C LYS A 155 2.79 0.42 7.01
N SER A 156 2.64 1.13 8.13
CA SER A 156 3.41 0.83 9.34
C SER A 156 3.15 -0.59 9.85
N GLU A 157 1.92 -1.09 9.73
CA GLU A 157 1.63 -2.47 10.10
C GLU A 157 2.29 -3.49 9.15
N TYR A 158 2.36 -3.22 7.85
CA TYR A 158 3.15 -4.05 6.94
C TYR A 158 4.64 -4.06 7.31
N GLU A 159 5.19 -2.92 7.72
CA GLU A 159 6.59 -2.84 8.18
C GLU A 159 6.81 -3.72 9.43
N ASN A 160 5.85 -3.76 10.36
CA ASN A 160 5.88 -4.64 11.53
C ASN A 160 5.78 -6.13 11.14
N ILE A 161 4.81 -6.50 10.30
CA ILE A 161 4.61 -7.88 9.84
C ILE A 161 5.88 -8.39 9.13
N GLU A 162 6.44 -7.60 8.22
CA GLU A 162 7.65 -7.95 7.48
C GLU A 162 8.89 -7.97 8.40
N GLY A 163 8.96 -7.11 9.40
CA GLY A 163 10.01 -7.10 10.43
C GLY A 163 10.01 -8.38 11.28
N ASN A 164 8.88 -8.70 11.90
CA ASN A 164 8.73 -9.88 12.75
C ASN A 164 9.07 -11.18 12.01
N ALA A 165 8.64 -11.31 10.76
CA ALA A 165 8.93 -12.49 9.93
C ALA A 165 10.42 -12.65 9.58
N ASN A 166 11.21 -11.56 9.62
CA ASN A 166 12.65 -11.62 9.41
C ASN A 166 13.38 -11.99 10.71
N GLU A 167 12.88 -11.53 11.86
CA GLU A 167 13.40 -11.89 13.18
C GLU A 167 13.22 -13.39 13.45
N GLU A 168 12.01 -13.93 13.26
CA GLU A 168 11.71 -15.37 13.41
C GLU A 168 12.64 -16.25 12.55
N LYS A 169 12.87 -15.86 11.28
CA LYS A 169 13.79 -16.57 10.40
C LYS A 169 15.26 -16.48 10.83
N ALA A 170 15.65 -15.37 11.46
CA ALA A 170 17.01 -15.20 11.96
C ALA A 170 17.26 -16.11 13.16
N GLU A 171 16.29 -16.21 14.07
CA GLU A 171 16.31 -17.10 15.23
C GLU A 171 16.36 -18.58 14.81
N ASP A 172 15.49 -18.99 13.87
CA ASP A 172 15.51 -20.35 13.31
C ASP A 172 16.86 -20.71 12.66
N ALA A 173 17.46 -19.75 11.95
CA ALA A 173 18.76 -19.93 11.30
C ALA A 173 19.94 -19.97 12.29
N GLU A 174 19.81 -19.33 13.45
CA GLU A 174 20.79 -19.39 14.54
C GLU A 174 20.72 -20.73 15.27
N LEU A 175 19.51 -21.18 15.63
CA LEU A 175 19.27 -22.51 16.22
C LEU A 175 19.80 -23.63 15.31
N ALA A 176 19.54 -23.57 14.01
CA ALA A 176 20.04 -24.56 13.06
C ALA A 176 21.58 -24.59 12.96
N LYS A 177 22.26 -23.46 13.18
CA LYS A 177 23.74 -23.41 13.22
C LYS A 177 24.30 -24.00 14.51
N GLU A 178 23.66 -23.71 15.65
CA GLU A 178 24.05 -24.30 16.94
C GLU A 178 23.87 -25.82 16.96
N GLU A 179 22.75 -26.32 16.41
CA GLU A 179 22.52 -27.77 16.24
C GLU A 179 23.53 -28.43 15.29
N ALA A 180 23.91 -27.77 14.20
CA ALA A 180 24.91 -28.29 13.28
C ALA A 180 26.32 -28.32 13.91
N GLN A 181 26.65 -27.34 14.73
CA GLN A 181 27.94 -27.25 15.42
C GLN A 181 28.07 -28.33 16.51
N THR A 182 27.03 -28.50 17.34
CA THR A 182 26.98 -29.55 18.38
C THR A 182 27.06 -30.95 17.78
N ASN A 183 26.31 -31.24 16.72
CA ASN A 183 26.37 -32.53 16.04
C ASN A 183 27.75 -32.81 15.39
N GLY A 184 28.42 -31.78 14.88
CA GLY A 184 29.79 -31.91 14.35
C GLY A 184 30.85 -32.16 15.42
N GLU A 185 30.66 -31.63 16.63
CA GLU A 185 31.56 -31.83 17.77
C GLU A 185 31.43 -33.24 18.36
N VAL A 186 30.20 -33.73 18.51
CA VAL A 186 29.90 -35.11 18.94
C VAL A 186 30.44 -36.15 17.95
N ALA A 187 30.35 -35.88 16.64
CA ALA A 187 30.90 -36.77 15.62
C ALA A 187 32.44 -36.87 15.69
N LYS A 188 33.13 -35.76 15.95
CA LYS A 188 34.60 -35.76 16.12
C LYS A 188 35.06 -36.48 17.38
N GLU A 189 34.36 -36.34 18.50
CA GLU A 189 34.66 -37.11 19.72
C GLU A 189 34.46 -38.62 19.52
N ALA A 190 33.42 -39.02 18.77
CA ALA A 190 33.16 -40.42 18.47
C ALA A 190 34.21 -41.05 17.55
N GLU A 191 34.81 -40.28 16.64
CA GLU A 191 35.93 -40.74 15.79
C GLU A 191 37.24 -40.84 16.58
N ALA A 192 37.55 -39.87 17.44
CA ALA A 192 38.74 -39.88 18.29
C ALA A 192 38.75 -41.05 19.29
N GLN A 193 37.59 -41.49 19.77
CA GLN A 193 37.47 -42.65 20.65
C GLN A 193 37.64 -44.00 19.91
N LYS A 194 37.46 -44.06 18.59
CA LYS A 194 37.70 -45.28 17.81
C LYS A 194 39.17 -45.52 17.50
N GLU A 195 39.96 -44.47 17.26
CA GLU A 195 41.40 -44.58 16.98
C GLU A 195 42.25 -44.93 18.22
N GLY A 196 41.74 -44.75 19.44
CA GLY A 196 42.46 -45.06 20.69
C GLY A 196 42.40 -46.51 21.19
N THR A 197 41.82 -47.43 20.41
CA THR A 197 41.54 -48.82 20.85
C THR A 197 42.30 -49.91 20.08
N GLU A 198 43.23 -49.56 19.18
CA GLU A 198 44.00 -50.51 18.36
C GLU A 198 45.50 -50.66 18.75
N GLU A 199 45.90 -50.28 19.98
CA GLU A 199 47.25 -50.59 20.52
C GLU A 199 47.25 -51.88 21.38
#